data_AF-A1TX45-F1
#
_entry.id   AF-A1TX45-F1
#
_cell.length_a   1.000
_cell.length_b   1.000
_cell.length_c   1.000
_cell.angle_alpha   90.00
_cell.angle_beta   90.00
_cell.angle_gamma   90.00
#
_symmetry.space_group_name_H-M   'P 1'
#
loop_
_entity.id
_entity.type
_entity.pdbx_description
1 polymer ?
#
loop_
_entity_poly.entity_id
_entity_poly.type
_entity_poly.pdbx_seq_one_letter_code
_entity_poly.pdbx_strand_id
1 'polypeptide(L)' 'MSTKRMTEKELLEGLDAHTAHADELAELLPQELTPLERLKGSVKRYERPTDPVWDEFFESDEGVTDDFMEDRERPNKGRE' A
#
# COMPACT_ATOMS: atom_id res chain seq x y z
N MET A 1 34.29 19.18 -35.76
CA MET A 1 33.37 18.02 -35.81
C MET A 1 32.07 18.50 -36.42
N SER A 2 31.64 17.98 -37.58
CA SER A 2 30.31 18.34 -38.11
C SER A 2 29.26 17.55 -37.35
N THR A 3 28.40 18.24 -36.60
CA THR A 3 27.23 17.60 -35.99
C THR A 3 26.23 17.29 -37.09
N LYS A 4 26.01 16.00 -37.34
CA LYS A 4 25.01 15.53 -38.30
C LYS A 4 23.63 15.95 -37.76
N ARG A 5 22.88 16.74 -38.53
CA ARG A 5 21.52 17.12 -38.16
C ARG A 5 20.60 15.96 -38.48
N MET A 6 20.00 15.38 -37.45
CA MET A 6 19.04 14.30 -37.60
C MET A 6 17.71 14.87 -38.06
N THR A 7 17.00 14.11 -38.89
CA THR A 7 15.66 14.46 -39.36
C THR A 7 14.60 13.97 -38.38
N GLU A 8 13.44 14.63 -38.33
CA GLU A 8 12.35 14.23 -37.42
C GLU A 8 11.95 12.76 -37.59
N LYS A 9 11.98 12.26 -38.84
CA LYS A 9 11.70 10.86 -39.14
C LYS A 9 12.69 9.89 -38.48
N GLU A 10 13.98 10.24 -38.44
CA GLU A 10 15.01 9.42 -37.76
C GLU A 10 14.86 9.48 -36.24
N LEU A 11 14.32 10.56 -35.69
CA LEU A 11 14.04 10.69 -34.25
C LEU A 11 12.81 9.89 -33.81
N LEU A 12 11.85 9.69 -34.72
CA LEU A 12 10.61 8.96 -34.47
C LEU A 12 10.68 7.48 -34.88
N GLU A 13 11.81 7.04 -35.47
CA GLU A 13 12.01 5.65 -35.88
C GLU A 13 12.14 4.74 -34.64
N GLY A 14 11.16 3.86 -34.43
CA GLY A 14 11.12 2.95 -33.29
C GLY A 14 10.34 3.45 -32.08
N LEU A 15 9.78 4.67 -32.11
CA LEU A 15 8.77 5.10 -31.14
C LEU A 15 7.39 4.56 -31.56
N ASP A 16 6.96 3.47 -30.93
CA ASP A 16 5.56 3.04 -30.90
C ASP A 16 4.82 3.71 -29.73
N ALA A 17 3.49 3.82 -29.79
CA ALA A 17 2.65 4.39 -28.73
C ALA A 17 2.86 3.69 -27.37
N HIS A 18 3.32 2.43 -27.40
CA HIS A 18 3.67 1.66 -26.21
C HIS A 18 5.07 1.99 -25.65
N THR A 19 6.00 2.46 -26.49
CA THR A 19 7.38 2.84 -26.11
C THR A 19 7.59 4.34 -25.96
N ALA A 20 6.69 5.17 -26.49
CA ALA A 20 6.71 6.63 -26.30
C ALA A 20 6.45 7.02 -24.84
N HIS A 21 5.80 6.13 -24.09
CA HIS A 21 5.64 6.20 -22.63
C HIS A 21 6.67 5.34 -21.91
N ALA A 22 7.92 5.30 -22.39
CA ALA A 22 9.06 4.77 -21.63
C ALA A 22 9.39 5.60 -20.36
N ASP A 23 8.41 6.32 -19.82
CA ASP A 23 8.24 6.49 -18.37
C ASP A 23 7.79 5.15 -17.77
N GLU A 24 8.50 4.06 -18.08
CA GLU A 24 8.57 2.95 -17.14
C GLU A 24 9.18 3.56 -15.89
N LEU A 25 8.28 3.88 -14.95
CA LEU A 25 8.52 4.49 -13.66
C LEU A 25 9.94 4.16 -13.19
N ALA A 26 10.85 5.13 -13.32
CA ALA A 26 12.20 4.96 -12.82
C ALA A 26 12.07 4.50 -11.36
N GLU A 27 12.71 3.38 -11.00
CA GLU A 27 12.68 2.91 -9.62
C GLU A 27 13.13 4.07 -8.74
N LEU A 28 12.19 4.58 -7.93
CA LEU A 28 12.42 5.76 -7.13
C LEU A 28 13.65 5.53 -6.25
N LEU A 29 14.59 6.46 -6.30
CA LEU A 29 15.78 6.34 -5.47
C LEU A 29 15.32 6.33 -3.99
N PRO A 30 16.05 5.65 -3.08
CA PRO A 30 15.65 5.58 -1.68
C PRO A 30 15.46 6.94 -0.97
N GLN A 31 16.03 8.01 -1.54
CA GLN A 31 15.90 9.39 -1.11
C GLN A 31 14.68 10.14 -1.68
N GLU A 32 14.12 9.63 -2.78
CA GLU A 32 12.89 10.12 -3.43
C GLU A 32 11.65 9.41 -2.88
N LEU A 33 11.83 8.25 -2.25
CA LEU A 33 10.79 7.58 -1.49
C LEU A 33 10.32 8.44 -0.32
N THR A 34 9.00 8.49 -0.13
CA THR A 34 8.43 9.10 1.06
C THR A 34 8.98 8.42 2.32
N PRO A 35 9.05 9.12 3.47
CA PRO A 35 9.54 8.52 4.71
C PRO A 35 8.85 7.20 5.10
N LEU A 36 7.60 7.02 4.66
CA LEU A 36 6.82 5.81 4.90
C LEU A 36 7.22 4.67 3.97
N GLU A 37 7.37 4.91 2.67
CA GLU A 37 7.82 3.89 1.71
C GLU A 37 9.19 3.32 2.05
N ARG A 38 10.07 4.15 2.64
CA ARG A 38 11.37 3.71 3.16
C ARG A 38 11.27 2.74 4.34
N LEU A 39 10.18 2.78 5.10
CA LEU A 39 9.94 1.93 6.27
C LEU A 39 9.18 0.64 5.92
N LYS A 40 8.68 0.51 4.68
CA LYS A 40 7.96 -0.68 4.21
C LYS A 40 8.90 -1.89 4.21
N GLY A 41 8.62 -2.88 5.06
CA GLY A 41 9.42 -4.12 5.19
C GLY A 41 10.49 -4.11 6.31
N SER A 42 10.74 -2.97 6.97
CA SER A 42 11.65 -2.91 8.13
C SER A 42 10.92 -2.97 9.49
N VAL A 43 9.61 -2.78 9.50
CA VAL A 43 8.77 -2.83 10.72
C VAL A 43 7.89 -4.08 10.70
N LYS A 44 7.72 -4.73 11.87
CA LYS A 44 6.90 -5.95 12.02
C LYS A 44 5.42 -5.75 11.62
N ARG A 45 4.91 -4.53 11.74
CA ARG A 45 3.57 -4.11 11.28
C ARG A 45 3.65 -2.71 10.72
N TYR A 46 3.12 -2.54 9.52
CA TYR A 46 3.24 -1.33 8.70
C TYR A 46 1.88 -0.65 8.46
N GLU A 47 0.79 -1.20 9.02
CA GLU A 47 -0.54 -0.59 8.97
C GLU A 47 -0.50 0.79 9.63
N ARG A 48 -0.97 1.80 8.90
CA ARG A 48 -1.20 3.12 9.47
C ARG A 48 -2.27 2.99 10.56
N PRO A 49 -2.23 3.80 11.62
CA PRO A 49 -3.30 3.83 12.63
C PRO A 49 -4.71 4.12 12.07
N THR A 50 -4.78 4.62 10.83
CA THR A 50 -6.00 4.92 10.09
C THR A 50 -6.35 3.89 9.02
N ASP A 51 -5.46 2.94 8.75
CA ASP A 51 -5.80 1.84 7.85
C ASP A 51 -6.88 1.00 8.54
N PRO A 52 -7.91 0.55 7.81
CA PRO A 52 -9.06 -0.12 8.41
C PRO A 52 -8.69 -1.54 8.84
N VAL A 53 -8.06 -1.64 10.02
CA VAL A 53 -7.78 -2.92 10.71
C VAL A 53 -9.06 -3.67 11.06
N TRP A 54 -10.17 -2.93 11.17
CA TRP A 54 -11.46 -3.47 11.55
C TRP A 54 -12.13 -4.26 10.42
N ASP A 55 -11.86 -3.94 9.15
CA ASP A 55 -12.49 -4.66 8.04
C ASP A 55 -12.02 -6.12 8.03
N GLU A 56 -10.71 -6.36 8.19
CA GLU A 56 -10.16 -7.72 8.33
C GLU A 56 -10.68 -8.44 9.59
N PHE A 57 -10.79 -7.72 10.72
CA PHE A 57 -11.31 -8.29 11.97
C PHE A 57 -12.79 -8.70 11.87
N PHE A 58 -13.63 -7.89 11.22
CA PHE A 58 -15.06 -8.17 11.06
C PHE A 58 -15.38 -9.11 9.89
N GLU A 59 -14.53 -9.15 8.86
CA GLU A 59 -14.69 -10.03 7.69
C GLU A 59 -14.04 -11.41 7.88
N SER A 60 -13.25 -11.61 8.95
CA SER A 60 -12.69 -12.92 9.27
C SER A 60 -13.80 -13.97 9.54
N ASP A 61 -13.66 -15.16 8.94
CA ASP A 61 -14.52 -16.32 9.21
C ASP A 61 -14.28 -16.90 10.63
N GLU A 62 -13.27 -16.41 11.37
CA GLU A 62 -13.03 -16.74 12.78
C GLU A 62 -14.00 -15.97 13.69
N GLY A 63 -15.26 -16.42 13.66
CA GLY A 63 -16.31 -15.93 14.53
C GLY A 63 -16.15 -16.34 15.99
N VAL A 64 -16.92 -15.66 16.85
CA VAL A 64 -17.05 -16.00 18.27
C VAL A 64 -17.93 -17.25 18.44
N THR A 65 -17.65 -18.07 19.45
CA THR A 65 -18.45 -19.26 19.77
C THR A 65 -19.82 -18.88 20.36
N ASP A 66 -20.82 -19.75 20.18
CA ASP A 66 -22.22 -19.49 20.57
C ASP A 66 -22.40 -19.26 22.09
N ASP A 67 -21.52 -19.84 22.90
CA ASP A 67 -21.49 -19.74 24.37
C ASP A 67 -20.71 -18.52 24.90
N PHE A 68 -20.13 -17.70 24.01
CA PHE A 68 -19.32 -16.57 24.45
C PHE A 68 -20.15 -15.54 25.21
N MET A 69 -19.75 -15.28 26.45
CA MET A 69 -20.41 -14.34 27.38
C MET A 69 -21.80 -14.77 27.88
N GLU A 70 -22.16 -16.06 27.76
CA GLU A 70 -23.43 -16.59 28.26
C GLU A 70 -23.64 -16.26 29.76
N ASP A 71 -22.62 -16.51 30.59
CA ASP A 71 -22.61 -16.18 32.02
C ASP A 71 -21.66 -15.01 32.31
N ARG A 72 -21.86 -13.87 31.63
CA ARG A 72 -21.06 -12.68 31.92
C ARG A 72 -21.32 -12.19 33.35
N GLU A 73 -20.43 -12.56 34.28
CA GLU A 73 -20.47 -12.12 35.67
C GLU A 73 -20.51 -10.59 35.77
N ARG A 74 -21.69 -10.06 36.10
CA ARG A 74 -21.86 -8.66 36.48
C ARG A 74 -21.87 -8.59 38.00
N PRO A 75 -21.10 -7.69 38.63
CA PRO A 75 -21.27 -7.45 40.05
C PRO A 75 -22.71 -6.99 40.29
N ASN A 76 -23.43 -7.72 41.15
CA ASN A 76 -24.72 -7.28 41.65
C ASN A 76 -24.48 -5.93 42.35
N LYS A 77 -24.95 -4.84 41.74
CA LYS A 77 -25.08 -3.57 42.44
C LYS A 77 -26.17 -3.75 43.50
N GLY A 78 -25.79 -4.34 44.63
CA GLY A 78 -26.53 -4.25 45.87
C GLY A 78 -26.67 -2.76 46.19
N ARG A 79 -27.88 -2.24 46.07
CA ARG A 79 -28.27 -1.01 46.76
C ARG A 79 -28.56 -1.44 48.20
N GLU A 80 -27.58 -1.27 49.09
CA GLU A 80 -27.85 -1.03 50.51
C GLU A 80 -28.17 0.45 50.72
#